data_AF-A0A3S6KKX1-F1
#
_entry.id   AF-A0A3S6KKX1-F1
#
_cell.length_a   1.000
_cell.length_b   1.000
_cell.length_c   1.000
_cell.angle_alpha   90.00
_cell.angle_beta   90.00
_cell.angle_gamma   90.00
#
_symmetry.space_group_name_H-M   'P 1'
#
loop_
_entity.id
_entity.type
_entity.pdbx_description
1 polymer ?
#
loop_
_entity_poly.entity_id
_entity_poly.type
_entity_poly.pdbx_seq_one_letter_code
_entity_poly.pdbx_strand_id
1 'polypeptide(L)'
;FIVKVKKILESICVNCGKLKADISDPNFADKIRHVRDLKTRMAIVWNHCKSKMVCEADEQRDEGDLDGDEPKKGHGGCGHLQPQIRKEGLKLFLQYKKTKDEDEDIKTVHQDKRLFTPSEVYTTLMKISDSDLHLLGLSDEYARPEWMILTVLPVPPPPVRPSIAVDG
;
A
#
# COMPACT_ATOMS: atom_id res chain seq x y z
N PHE A 1 -11.43 -9.31 -3.77
CA PHE A 1 -10.49 -8.18 -3.86
C PHE A 1 -9.10 -8.41 -3.23
N ILE A 2 -8.86 -9.48 -2.46
CA ILE A 2 -7.61 -9.68 -1.70
C ILE A 2 -6.30 -9.48 -2.49
N VAL A 3 -6.25 -9.92 -3.75
CA VAL A 3 -5.07 -9.73 -4.61
C VAL A 3 -4.85 -8.25 -4.95
N LYS A 4 -5.93 -7.51 -5.21
CA LYS A 4 -5.87 -6.07 -5.51
C LYS A 4 -5.45 -5.28 -4.26
N VAL A 5 -6.04 -5.58 -3.11
CA VAL A 5 -5.66 -5.01 -1.80
C VAL A 5 -4.18 -5.23 -1.52
N LYS A 6 -3.68 -6.46 -1.70
CA LYS A 6 -2.24 -6.77 -1.55
C LYS A 6 -1.37 -5.85 -2.42
N LYS A 7 -1.71 -5.67 -3.71
CA LYS A 7 -0.93 -4.80 -4.61
C LYS A 7 -0.96 -3.33 -4.18
N ILE A 8 -2.09 -2.84 -3.68
CA ILE A 8 -2.21 -1.47 -3.15
C ILE A 8 -1.30 -1.31 -1.93
N LEU A 9 -1.38 -2.24 -0.97
CA LEU A 9 -0.53 -2.23 0.23
C LEU A 9 0.98 -2.34 -0.10
N GLU A 10 1.35 -3.06 -1.16
CA GLU A 10 2.74 -3.12 -1.63
C GLU A 10 3.21 -1.80 -2.27
N SER A 11 2.27 -0.96 -2.73
CA SER A 11 2.55 0.30 -3.40
C SER A 11 2.71 1.49 -2.45
N ILE A 12 2.13 1.39 -1.25
CA ILE A 12 2.10 2.46 -0.24
C ILE A 12 2.96 2.12 0.98
N CYS A 13 3.32 3.13 1.76
CA CYS A 13 3.93 2.94 3.06
C CYS A 13 2.92 2.32 4.04
N VAL A 14 3.24 1.17 4.64
CA VAL A 14 2.34 0.51 5.61
C VAL A 14 2.13 1.33 6.89
N ASN A 15 3.01 2.31 7.16
CA ASN A 15 2.95 3.17 8.32
C ASN A 15 2.17 4.48 8.06
N CYS A 16 2.62 5.30 7.10
CA CYS A 16 2.01 6.62 6.83
C CYS A 16 0.95 6.62 5.71
N GLY A 17 0.81 5.55 4.92
CA GLY A 17 -0.17 5.46 3.83
C GLY A 17 0.23 6.14 2.52
N LYS A 18 1.35 6.88 2.50
CA LYS A 18 1.85 7.57 1.31
C LYS A 18 2.30 6.58 0.23
N LEU A 19 2.00 6.87 -1.04
CA LEU A 19 2.52 6.12 -2.19
C LEU A 19 4.05 6.17 -2.19
N LYS A 20 4.74 5.04 -2.37
CA LYS A 20 6.22 4.99 -2.26
C LYS A 20 6.97 5.65 -3.43
N ALA A 21 6.26 6.13 -4.43
CA ALA A 21 6.82 6.82 -5.58
C ALA A 21 5.85 7.89 -6.05
N ASP A 22 6.40 9.01 -6.52
CA ASP A 22 5.65 10.13 -7.06
C ASP A 22 6.39 10.72 -8.27
N ILE A 23 5.87 11.83 -8.80
CA ILE A 23 6.40 12.49 -9.99
C ILE A 23 7.77 13.17 -9.78
N SER A 24 8.33 13.17 -8.56
CA SER A 24 9.69 13.65 -8.31
C SER A 24 10.76 12.68 -8.85
N ASP A 25 10.43 11.39 -8.98
CA ASP A 25 11.26 10.37 -9.65
C ASP A 25 10.98 10.39 -11.17
N PRO A 26 11.91 10.84 -12.02
CA PRO A 26 11.70 10.91 -13.47
C PRO A 26 11.39 9.53 -14.08
N ASN A 27 12.00 8.46 -13.55
CA ASN A 27 11.74 7.10 -14.03
C ASN A 27 10.31 6.64 -13.73
N PHE A 28 9.72 7.11 -12.63
CA PHE A 28 8.32 6.87 -12.32
C PHE A 28 7.40 7.74 -13.18
N ALA A 29 7.70 9.04 -13.26
CA ALA A 29 6.92 10.01 -14.02
C ALA A 29 6.76 9.57 -15.49
N ASP A 30 7.86 9.20 -16.15
CA ASP A 30 7.83 8.77 -17.56
C ASP A 30 7.00 7.51 -17.79
N LYS A 31 7.01 6.56 -16.84
CA LYS A 31 6.23 5.32 -16.92
C LYS A 31 4.72 5.56 -16.85
N ILE A 32 4.27 6.58 -16.12
CA ILE A 32 2.83 6.83 -15.91
C ILE A 32 2.26 7.96 -16.77
N ARG A 33 3.13 8.84 -17.31
CA ARG A 33 2.76 10.09 -18.01
C ARG A 33 1.67 9.91 -19.08
N HIS A 34 1.81 8.89 -19.92
CA HIS A 34 0.90 8.65 -21.05
C HIS A 34 -0.11 7.53 -20.81
N VAL A 35 -0.19 6.99 -19.60
CA VAL A 35 -1.06 5.85 -19.27
C VAL A 35 -2.44 6.36 -18.88
N ARG A 36 -3.39 6.27 -19.83
CA ARG A 36 -4.79 6.68 -19.63
C ARG A 36 -5.65 5.61 -18.95
N ASP A 37 -5.41 4.33 -19.28
CA ASP A 37 -6.15 3.23 -18.67
C ASP A 37 -5.73 3.03 -17.21
N LEU A 38 -6.69 3.20 -16.29
CA LEU A 38 -6.46 3.16 -14.85
C LEU A 38 -5.98 1.78 -14.38
N LYS A 39 -6.47 0.70 -14.99
CA LYS A 39 -6.06 -0.67 -14.65
C LYS A 39 -4.60 -0.91 -15.02
N THR A 40 -4.18 -0.45 -16.18
CA THR A 40 -2.79 -0.53 -16.65
C THR A 40 -1.89 0.36 -15.82
N ARG A 41 -2.32 1.58 -15.51
CA ARG A 41 -1.61 2.51 -14.62
C ARG A 41 -1.32 1.87 -13.27
N MET A 42 -2.32 1.28 -12.62
CA MET A 42 -2.15 0.58 -11.35
C MET A 42 -1.12 -0.56 -11.43
N ALA A 43 -1.12 -1.32 -12.52
CA ALA A 43 -0.15 -2.40 -12.71
C ALA A 43 1.29 -1.86 -12.83
N ILE A 44 1.48 -0.76 -13.55
CA ILE A 44 2.78 -0.09 -13.72
C ILE A 44 3.27 0.49 -12.38
N VAL A 45 2.40 1.23 -11.68
CA VAL A 45 2.71 1.83 -10.38
C VAL A 45 3.10 0.74 -9.37
N TRP A 46 2.30 -0.31 -9.25
CA TRP A 46 2.61 -1.44 -8.36
C TRP A 46 3.95 -2.09 -8.70
N ASN A 47 4.24 -2.30 -9.99
CA ASN A 47 5.51 -2.88 -10.41
C ASN A 47 6.72 -2.02 -10.03
N HIS A 48 6.57 -0.69 -10.02
CA HIS A 48 7.61 0.24 -9.58
C HIS A 48 7.75 0.26 -8.05
N CYS A 49 6.63 0.35 -7.32
CA CYS A 49 6.64 0.52 -5.87
C CYS A 49 6.94 -0.78 -5.08
N LYS A 50 6.60 -1.96 -5.62
CA LYS A 50 6.75 -3.24 -4.88
C LYS A 50 8.19 -3.57 -4.49
N SER A 51 9.18 -3.02 -5.18
CA SER A 51 10.61 -3.20 -4.88
C SER A 51 11.15 -2.16 -3.90
N LYS A 52 10.42 -1.08 -3.63
CA LYS A 52 10.82 -0.06 -2.66
C LYS A 52 10.57 -0.57 -1.23
N MET A 53 11.68 -0.83 -0.53
CA MET A 53 11.71 -1.39 0.83
C MET A 53 11.90 -0.33 1.92
N VAL A 54 11.92 0.96 1.56
CA VAL A 54 12.03 2.10 2.48
C VAL A 54 11.05 3.18 2.01
N CYS A 55 10.38 3.85 2.94
CA CYS A 55 9.58 5.03 2.63
C CYS A 55 10.51 6.26 2.61
N GLU A 56 10.92 6.70 1.43
CA GLU A 56 11.92 7.77 1.24
C GLU A 56 11.48 9.06 1.95
N ALA A 57 12.22 9.45 3.00
CA ALA A 57 12.01 10.71 3.71
C ALA A 57 12.79 11.84 3.00
N ASP A 58 12.39 13.09 3.24
CA ASP A 58 13.13 14.24 2.74
C ASP A 58 14.49 14.35 3.45
N GLU A 59 15.51 14.78 2.70
CA GLU A 59 16.81 15.11 3.29
C GLU A 59 16.64 16.30 4.26
N GLN A 60 17.23 16.15 5.44
CA GLN A 60 17.26 17.20 6.44
C GLN A 60 18.25 18.25 5.98
N ARG A 61 17.82 19.52 5.83
CA ARG A 61 18.75 20.59 5.49
C ARG A 61 19.71 20.82 6.65
N ASP A 62 21.00 20.76 6.39
CA ASP A 62 22.01 21.22 7.34
C ASP A 62 21.96 22.74 7.47
N GLU A 63 22.19 23.27 8.67
CA GLU A 63 22.17 24.72 8.99
C GLU A 63 23.22 25.54 8.22
N GLY A 64 24.05 24.91 7.39
CA GLY A 64 25.12 25.53 6.59
C GLY A 64 24.78 25.84 5.13
N ASP A 65 23.61 25.45 4.61
CA ASP A 65 23.19 25.80 3.23
C ASP A 65 22.68 27.25 3.19
N LEU A 66 23.64 28.17 3.24
CA LEU A 66 23.46 29.58 2.91
C LEU A 66 23.58 29.75 1.38
N ASP A 67 22.60 30.48 0.84
CA ASP A 67 22.54 31.11 -0.48
C ASP A 67 22.09 30.27 -1.70
N GLY A 68 20.78 30.36 -1.98
CA GLY A 68 20.31 30.69 -3.34
C GLY A 68 19.52 29.65 -4.12
N ASP A 69 19.62 28.36 -3.81
CA ASP A 69 18.86 27.31 -4.51
C ASP A 69 17.59 26.96 -3.74
N GLU A 70 16.43 26.99 -4.42
CA GLU A 70 15.21 26.49 -3.80
C GLU A 70 15.43 25.01 -3.41
N PRO A 71 15.13 24.65 -2.16
CA PRO A 71 15.32 23.29 -1.65
C PRO A 71 14.54 22.31 -2.51
N LYS A 72 15.23 21.35 -3.14
CA LYS A 72 14.58 20.28 -3.90
C LYS A 72 13.59 19.58 -2.99
N LYS A 73 12.30 19.74 -3.30
CA LYS A 73 11.21 19.11 -2.56
C LYS A 73 11.33 17.60 -2.77
N GLY A 74 11.69 16.87 -1.71
CA GLY A 74 11.86 15.43 -1.78
C GLY A 74 10.51 14.69 -1.78
N HIS A 75 10.58 13.36 -1.68
CA HIS A 75 9.42 12.49 -1.70
C HIS A 75 8.44 12.74 -0.53
N GLY A 76 8.93 13.17 0.64
CA GLY A 76 8.14 13.48 1.83
C GLY A 76 7.54 12.24 2.50
N GLY A 77 8.24 11.12 2.51
CA GLY A 77 7.92 9.91 3.26
C GLY A 77 8.40 9.96 4.72
N CYS A 78 8.27 8.85 5.45
CA CYS A 78 8.53 8.79 6.89
C CYS A 78 9.74 7.93 7.31
N GLY A 79 10.55 7.45 6.38
CA GLY A 79 11.72 6.61 6.66
C GLY A 79 11.41 5.15 7.02
N HIS A 80 10.14 4.79 7.25
CA HIS A 80 9.76 3.45 7.71
C HIS A 80 10.19 2.35 6.74
N LEU A 81 10.86 1.31 7.26
CA LEU A 81 11.20 0.10 6.51
C LEU A 81 9.93 -0.62 6.07
N GLN A 82 9.87 -1.06 4.83
CA GLN A 82 8.68 -1.67 4.26
C GLN A 82 8.79 -3.20 4.27
N PRO A 83 7.78 -3.90 4.81
CA PRO A 83 7.76 -5.35 4.81
C PRO A 83 7.43 -5.91 3.42
N GLN A 84 7.81 -7.17 3.19
CA GLN A 84 7.20 -7.99 2.16
C GLN A 84 5.81 -8.43 2.61
N ILE A 85 4.80 -8.20 1.78
CA ILE A 85 3.43 -8.65 2.06
C ILE A 85 3.22 -10.01 1.42
N ARG A 86 2.97 -11.05 2.23
CA ARG A 86 2.75 -12.43 1.77
C ARG A 86 1.26 -12.78 1.90
N LYS A 87 0.70 -13.42 0.87
CA LYS A 87 -0.66 -13.96 0.89
C LYS A 87 -0.58 -15.46 1.14
N GLU A 88 -1.29 -15.94 2.14
CA GLU A 88 -1.43 -17.37 2.42
C GLU A 88 -2.91 -17.68 2.64
N GLY A 89 -3.49 -18.49 1.74
CA GLY A 89 -4.93 -18.68 1.69
C GLY A 89 -5.67 -17.33 1.58
N LEU A 90 -6.46 -17.02 2.60
CA LEU A 90 -7.25 -15.79 2.75
C LEU A 90 -6.63 -14.75 3.70
N LYS A 91 -5.39 -14.97 4.16
CA LYS A 91 -4.68 -14.09 5.11
C LYS A 91 -3.54 -13.35 4.42
N LEU A 92 -3.23 -12.16 4.92
CA LEU A 92 -2.04 -11.39 4.56
C LEU A 92 -1.08 -11.34 5.75
N PHE A 93 0.21 -11.40 5.47
CA PHE A 93 1.27 -11.34 6.48
C PHE A 93 2.31 -10.30 6.10
N LEU A 94 2.81 -9.57 7.09
CA LEU A 94 3.98 -8.70 6.98
C LEU A 94 5.22 -9.49 7.34
N GLN A 95 6.24 -9.45 6.47
CA GLN A 95 7.53 -10.06 6.70
C GLN A 95 8.65 -9.06 6.46
N TYR A 96 9.39 -8.71 7.51
CA TYR A 96 10.55 -7.83 7.42
C TYR A 96 11.80 -8.68 7.12
N LYS A 97 12.70 -8.16 6.28
CA LYS A 97 13.99 -8.83 6.05
C LYS A 97 14.92 -8.52 7.22
N LYS A 98 15.60 -9.54 7.73
CA LYS A 98 16.71 -9.35 8.68
C LYS A 98 17.91 -8.72 7.97
N THR A 99 18.51 -7.72 8.60
CA THR A 99 19.84 -7.21 8.26
C THR A 99 20.87 -8.24 8.72
N LYS A 100 21.97 -8.37 7.94
CA LYS A 100 22.97 -9.44 8.10
C LYS A 100 23.86 -9.33 9.36
N ASP A 101 23.70 -8.30 10.18
CA ASP A 101 24.64 -7.96 11.27
C ASP A 101 24.14 -8.34 12.67
N GLU A 102 22.99 -9.01 12.80
CA GLU A 102 22.48 -9.51 14.09
C GLU A 102 22.52 -11.05 14.15
N ASP A 103 23.72 -11.61 14.03
CA ASP A 103 24.04 -12.99 14.40
C ASP A 103 24.78 -12.96 15.75
N GLU A 104 24.06 -13.20 16.86
CA GLU A 104 24.56 -14.16 17.86
C GLU A 104 23.55 -14.53 18.96
N ASP A 105 22.53 -13.73 19.24
CA ASP A 105 21.54 -14.10 20.24
C ASP A 105 20.14 -13.87 19.74
N ILE A 106 19.36 -14.95 19.65
CA ILE A 106 17.95 -15.04 20.04
C ILE A 106 17.33 -16.27 19.35
N LYS A 107 17.17 -17.36 20.11
CA LYS A 107 16.37 -18.54 19.76
C LYS A 107 14.84 -18.27 19.73
N THR A 108 14.40 -17.02 19.54
CA THR A 108 12.98 -16.64 19.36
C THR A 108 12.68 -16.10 17.95
N VAL A 109 13.27 -16.71 16.91
CA VAL A 109 13.08 -16.43 15.46
C VAL A 109 11.71 -16.89 14.93
N HIS A 110 10.68 -17.00 15.76
CA HIS A 110 9.32 -17.29 15.29
C HIS A 110 8.49 -16.04 14.92
N GLN A 111 9.08 -14.83 14.97
CA GLN A 111 8.36 -13.57 14.76
C GLN A 111 8.68 -12.79 13.47
N ASP A 112 9.34 -13.40 12.48
CA ASP A 112 9.62 -12.71 11.20
C ASP A 112 8.37 -12.53 10.32
N LYS A 113 7.23 -13.08 10.73
CA LYS A 113 5.97 -13.06 9.97
C LYS A 113 4.79 -12.74 10.89
N ARG A 114 4.26 -11.54 10.76
CA ARG A 114 3.10 -11.05 11.53
C ARG A 114 1.85 -11.06 10.66
N LEU A 115 0.73 -11.52 11.22
CA LEU A 115 -0.58 -11.39 10.56
C LEU A 115 -0.92 -9.90 10.35
N PHE A 116 -1.20 -9.50 9.11
CA PHE A 116 -1.74 -8.18 8.81
C PHE A 116 -3.26 -8.30 8.86
N THR A 117 -3.85 -7.92 10.00
CA THR A 117 -5.27 -8.15 10.26
C THR A 117 -6.14 -7.29 9.34
N PRO A 118 -7.38 -7.71 9.03
CA PRO A 118 -8.29 -6.91 8.21
C PRO A 118 -8.49 -5.48 8.73
N SER A 119 -8.57 -5.30 10.06
CA SER A 119 -8.74 -3.99 10.69
C SER A 119 -7.52 -3.09 10.48
N GLU A 120 -6.30 -3.63 10.59
CA GLU A 120 -5.08 -2.85 10.32
C GLU A 120 -4.98 -2.49 8.83
N VAL A 121 -5.29 -3.44 7.95
CA VAL A 121 -5.34 -3.19 6.50
C VAL A 121 -6.31 -2.05 6.20
N TYR A 122 -7.52 -2.09 6.76
CA TYR A 122 -8.52 -1.04 6.60
C TYR A 122 -7.97 0.33 7.02
N THR A 123 -7.42 0.44 8.23
CA THR A 123 -6.84 1.69 8.74
C THR A 123 -5.67 2.18 7.89
N THR A 124 -4.81 1.28 7.39
CA THR A 124 -3.71 1.67 6.50
C THR A 124 -4.23 2.18 5.15
N LEU A 125 -5.26 1.57 4.57
CA LEU A 125 -5.85 2.03 3.31
C LEU A 125 -6.53 3.40 3.45
N MET A 126 -7.13 3.69 4.60
CA MET A 126 -7.72 5.01 4.88
C MET A 126 -6.72 6.16 4.92
N LYS A 127 -5.43 5.87 5.16
CA LYS A 127 -4.37 6.89 5.22
C LYS A 127 -3.94 7.41 3.83
N ILE A 128 -4.35 6.75 2.75
CA ILE A 128 -3.95 7.14 1.39
C ILE A 128 -4.67 8.44 1.04
N SER A 129 -3.92 9.44 0.60
CA SER A 129 -4.49 10.71 0.14
C SER A 129 -5.15 10.57 -1.23
N ASP A 130 -6.09 11.46 -1.55
CA ASP A 130 -6.75 11.40 -2.85
C ASP A 130 -5.77 11.66 -4.01
N SER A 131 -4.73 12.48 -3.80
CA SER A 131 -3.66 12.65 -4.79
C SER A 131 -2.93 11.34 -5.09
N ASP A 132 -2.66 10.53 -4.07
CA ASP A 132 -1.98 9.25 -4.20
C ASP A 132 -2.89 8.20 -4.84
N LEU A 133 -4.20 8.25 -4.58
CA LEU A 133 -5.20 7.41 -5.28
C LEU A 133 -5.18 7.67 -6.79
N HIS A 134 -5.16 8.94 -7.20
CA HIS A 134 -5.09 9.33 -8.60
C HIS A 134 -3.78 8.87 -9.27
N LEU A 135 -2.65 9.01 -8.58
CA LEU A 135 -1.35 8.50 -9.07
C LEU A 135 -1.37 6.98 -9.22
N LEU A 136 -1.94 6.26 -8.24
CA LEU A 136 -2.08 4.80 -8.25
C LEU A 136 -3.04 4.29 -9.35
N GLY A 137 -3.89 5.14 -9.90
CA GLY A 137 -4.91 4.76 -10.88
C GLY A 137 -6.19 4.22 -10.24
N LEU A 138 -6.60 4.78 -9.10
CA LEU A 138 -7.88 4.55 -8.46
C LEU A 138 -8.70 5.86 -8.45
N SER A 139 -10.02 5.72 -8.32
CA SER A 139 -10.94 6.84 -8.15
C SER A 139 -11.30 6.99 -6.68
N ASP A 140 -11.18 8.19 -6.16
CA ASP A 140 -11.59 8.61 -4.83
C ASP A 140 -13.12 8.66 -4.65
N GLU A 141 -13.89 8.93 -5.72
CA GLU A 141 -15.36 8.89 -5.66
C GLU A 141 -15.95 7.47 -5.77
N TYR A 142 -15.42 6.64 -6.67
CA TYR A 142 -16.08 5.38 -7.04
C TYR A 142 -15.36 4.12 -6.56
N ALA A 143 -14.09 4.23 -6.17
CA ALA A 143 -13.23 3.06 -5.98
C ALA A 143 -12.19 3.24 -4.86
N ARG A 144 -12.57 3.85 -3.73
CA ARG A 144 -11.66 3.96 -2.58
C ARG A 144 -11.24 2.58 -2.08
N PRO A 145 -9.94 2.39 -1.77
CA PRO A 145 -9.41 1.07 -1.50
C PRO A 145 -9.89 0.47 -0.17
N GLU A 146 -10.19 1.28 0.83
CA GLU A 146 -10.74 0.83 2.11
C GLU A 146 -12.12 0.16 1.96
N TRP A 147 -12.90 0.50 0.92
CA TRP A 147 -14.18 -0.16 0.61
C TRP A 147 -14.01 -1.61 0.12
N MET A 148 -12.78 -2.03 -0.22
CA MET A 148 -12.49 -3.42 -0.53
C MET A 148 -12.49 -4.32 0.72
N ILE A 149 -12.53 -3.72 1.92
CA ILE A 149 -12.67 -4.42 3.19
C ILE A 149 -14.13 -4.33 3.64
N LEU A 150 -14.80 -5.48 3.73
CA LEU A 150 -16.20 -5.54 4.14
C LEU A 150 -16.33 -5.26 5.64
N THR A 151 -16.90 -4.10 5.99
CA THR A 151 -17.28 -3.71 7.36
C THR A 151 -18.77 -3.92 7.60
N VAL A 152 -19.59 -3.79 6.55
CA VAL A 152 -21.03 -4.06 6.54
C VAL A 152 -21.32 -5.02 5.39
N LEU A 153 -22.00 -6.12 5.69
CA LEU A 153 -22.40 -7.11 4.69
C LEU A 153 -23.87 -6.88 4.30
N PRO A 154 -24.18 -6.46 3.06
CA PRO A 154 -25.55 -6.29 2.63
C PRO A 154 -26.27 -7.64 2.58
N VAL A 155 -27.50 -7.68 3.09
CA VAL A 155 -28.35 -8.87 3.01
C VAL A 155 -29.18 -8.76 1.73
N PRO A 156 -29.01 -9.67 0.76
CA PRO A 156 -29.79 -9.63 -0.47
C PRO A 156 -31.26 -10.00 -0.22
N PRO A 157 -32.21 -9.44 -0.99
CA PRO A 157 -33.64 -9.68 -0.80
C PRO A 157 -34.05 -11.12 -1.17
N PRO A 158 -35.25 -11.59 -0.77
CA PRO A 158 -35.73 -12.95 -1.02
C PRO A 158 -35.64 -13.46 -2.48
N PRO A 159 -35.86 -12.64 -3.53
CA PRO A 159 -35.68 -13.11 -4.91
C PRO A 159 -34.26 -13.58 -5.24
N VAL A 160 -33.25 -13.07 -4.50
CA VAL A 160 -31.84 -13.43 -4.63
C VAL A 160 -31.45 -14.53 -3.61
N ARG A 161 -32.35 -14.82 -2.65
CA ARG A 161 -32.23 -15.91 -1.67
C ARG A 161 -33.54 -16.73 -1.63
N PRO A 162 -33.91 -17.43 -2.70
CA PRO A 162 -35.13 -18.22 -2.73
C PRO A 162 -35.03 -19.35 -1.71
N SER A 163 -35.99 -19.43 -0.79
CA SER A 163 -36.14 -20.58 0.10
C SER A 163 -37.06 -21.61 -0.54
N ILE A 164 -36.67 -22.89 -0.49
CA ILE A 164 -37.54 -24.00 -0.86
C ILE A 164 -38.19 -24.49 0.44
N ALA A 165 -39.51 -24.34 0.56
CA ALA A 165 -40.31 -25.04 1.55
C ALA A 165 -41.03 -26.18 0.82
N VAL A 166 -40.75 -27.42 1.23
CA VAL A 166 -41.62 -28.56 0.91
C VAL A 166 -42.57 -28.69 2.09
N ASP A 167 -43.86 -28.45 1.86
CA ASP A 167 -44.90 -28.78 2.83
C ASP A 167 -44.83 -30.29 3.10
N GLY A 168 -44.69 -30.65 4.39
CA GLY A 168 -44.59 -32.03 4.86
C GLY A 168 -45.94 -32.70 5.05
#